data_AF-A0A4U0WIM9-F1
#
_entry.id   AF-A0A4U0WIM9-F1
#
_cell.length_a   1.000
_cell.length_b   1.000
_cell.length_c   1.000
_cell.angle_alpha   90.00
_cell.angle_beta   90.00
_cell.angle_gamma   90.00
#
_symmetry.space_group_name_H-M   'P 1'
#
loop_
_entity.id
_entity.type
_entity.pdbx_description
1 polymer ?
#
loop_
_entity_poly.entity_id
_entity_poly.type
_entity_poly.pdbx_seq_one_letter_code
_entity_poly.pdbx_strand_id
1 'polypeptide(L)'
;MPGAPNSGLFKAGYNSYDAEDGAVLRNIGACRTIASTVQTSLGPYGRNKIVINHLQKMILTNDAATILRELDVVHPAAKLIIMAS
;
A
#
# COMPACT_ATOMS: atom_id res chain seq x y z
N MET A 1 -17.80 -22.61 -11.96
CA MET A 1 -18.01 -22.80 -10.50
C MET A 1 -19.30 -22.08 -10.14
N PRO A 2 -20.25 -22.73 -9.45
CA PRO A 2 -21.47 -22.06 -8.98
C PRO A 2 -21.09 -20.88 -8.07
N GLY A 3 -21.73 -19.73 -8.25
CA GLY A 3 -21.52 -18.57 -7.37
C GLY A 3 -21.88 -18.93 -5.92
N ALA A 4 -21.14 -18.39 -4.95
CA ALA A 4 -21.41 -18.63 -3.55
C ALA A 4 -22.91 -18.35 -3.24
N PRO A 5 -23.58 -19.20 -2.44
CA PRO A 5 -25.03 -19.16 -2.24
C PRO A 5 -25.56 -17.82 -1.69
N ASN A 6 -24.68 -17.02 -1.08
CA ASN A 6 -24.99 -15.71 -0.51
C ASN A 6 -24.36 -14.52 -1.26
N SER A 7 -23.89 -14.74 -2.50
CA SER A 7 -23.24 -13.70 -3.33
C SER A 7 -24.13 -12.50 -3.68
N GLY A 8 -25.44 -12.59 -3.47
CA GLY A 8 -26.41 -11.49 -3.65
C GLY A 8 -26.66 -10.62 -2.41
N LEU A 9 -26.05 -10.91 -1.26
CA LEU A 9 -26.27 -10.13 -0.03
C LEU A 9 -25.65 -8.72 -0.10
N PHE A 10 -24.58 -8.55 -0.89
CA PHE A 10 -23.90 -7.27 -1.08
C PHE A 10 -23.96 -6.82 -2.53
N LYS A 11 -23.84 -5.51 -2.75
CA LYS A 11 -23.76 -4.93 -4.09
C LYS A 11 -22.53 -5.48 -4.83
N ALA A 12 -22.68 -5.73 -6.13
CA ALA A 12 -21.57 -6.13 -6.99
C ALA A 12 -20.38 -5.14 -6.86
N GLY A 13 -19.20 -5.68 -6.58
CA GLY A 13 -17.97 -4.92 -6.33
C GLY A 13 -17.52 -4.90 -4.85
N TYR A 14 -18.38 -5.30 -3.91
CA TYR A 14 -17.95 -5.53 -2.53
C TYR A 14 -17.19 -6.85 -2.42
N ASN A 15 -15.96 -6.77 -1.94
CA ASN A 15 -15.14 -7.92 -1.60
C ASN A 15 -14.95 -7.95 -0.08
N SER A 16 -15.34 -9.06 0.56
CA SER A 16 -15.05 -9.31 1.97
C SER A 16 -13.77 -10.14 2.06
N TYR A 17 -12.86 -9.73 2.95
CA TYR A 17 -11.60 -10.44 3.20
C TYR A 17 -11.54 -10.84 4.67
N ASP A 18 -11.74 -12.13 4.94
CA ASP A 18 -11.69 -12.66 6.30
C ASP A 18 -10.26 -13.11 6.68
N ALA A 19 -9.98 -13.13 7.97
CA ALA A 19 -8.66 -13.49 8.48
C ALA A 19 -8.26 -14.93 8.11
N GLU A 20 -9.23 -15.85 8.09
CA GLU A 20 -9.04 -17.26 7.72
C GLU A 20 -8.64 -17.44 6.25
N ASP A 21 -9.05 -16.52 5.37
CA ASP A 21 -8.71 -16.49 3.95
C ASP A 21 -7.28 -15.98 3.68
N GLY A 22 -6.41 -15.93 4.70
CA GLY A 22 -5.05 -15.40 4.57
C GLY A 22 -4.98 -13.89 4.37
N ALA A 23 -6.03 -13.14 4.71
CA ALA A 23 -6.03 -11.68 4.63
C ALA A 23 -4.91 -11.07 5.47
N VAL A 24 -4.58 -11.67 6.62
CA VAL A 24 -3.48 -11.22 7.48
C VAL A 24 -2.14 -11.27 6.75
N LEU A 25 -1.84 -12.37 6.06
CA LEU A 25 -0.59 -12.52 5.32
C LEU A 25 -0.51 -11.53 4.14
N ARG A 26 -1.64 -11.29 3.45
CA ARG A 26 -1.73 -10.27 2.39
C ARG A 26 -1.47 -8.87 2.93
N ASN A 27 -2.08 -8.53 4.07
CA ASN A 27 -1.88 -7.24 4.73
C ASN A 27 -0.41 -7.05 5.11
N ILE A 28 0.22 -8.05 5.73
CA ILE A 28 1.65 -8.02 6.09
C ILE A 28 2.51 -7.86 4.83
N GLY A 29 2.21 -8.59 3.75
CA GLY A 29 2.93 -8.49 2.48
C GLY A 29 2.87 -7.08 1.88
N ALA A 30 1.69 -6.45 1.89
CA ALA A 30 1.50 -5.08 1.43
C ALA A 30 2.35 -4.10 2.25
N CYS A 31 2.27 -4.17 3.58
CA CYS A 31 3.04 -3.32 4.48
C CYS A 31 4.56 -3.53 4.33
N ARG A 32 5.01 -4.78 4.13
CA ARG A 32 6.42 -5.12 3.93
C ARG A 32 6.97 -4.53 2.63
N THR A 33 6.16 -4.48 1.58
CA THR A 33 6.53 -3.87 0.29
C THR A 33 6.74 -2.37 0.42
N ILE A 34 5.90 -1.69 1.21
CA ILE A 34 6.11 -0.28 1.52
C ILE A 34 7.39 -0.08 2.33
N ALA A 35 7.59 -0.88 3.38
CA ALA A 35 8.76 -0.78 4.23
C ALA A 35 10.07 -0.96 3.44
N SER A 36 10.15 -1.95 2.55
CA SER A 36 11.35 -2.18 1.73
C SER A 36 11.65 -1.03 0.77
N THR A 37 10.61 -0.33 0.29
CA THR A 37 10.75 0.82 -0.60
C THR A 37 11.48 1.98 0.10
N VAL A 38 11.08 2.29 1.33
CA VAL A 38 11.64 3.41 2.12
C VAL A 38 12.91 3.04 2.90
N GLN A 39 13.11 1.76 3.23
CA GLN A 39 14.25 1.29 4.04
C GLN A 39 15.60 1.74 3.47
N THR A 40 15.74 1.71 2.13
CA THR A 40 17.00 2.11 1.46
C THR A 40 17.27 3.62 1.46
N SER A 41 16.29 4.44 1.87
CA SER A 41 16.38 5.89 1.95
C SER A 41 16.64 6.40 3.37
N LEU A 42 16.65 5.50 4.36
CA LEU A 42 16.85 5.82 5.77
C LEU A 42 18.35 5.94 6.12
N GLY A 43 18.69 6.94 6.92
CA GLY A 43 20.03 7.16 7.47
C GLY A 43 20.92 8.11 6.63
N PRO A 44 22.14 8.42 7.11
CA PRO A 44 23.02 9.40 6.46
C PRO A 44 23.54 8.96 5.08
N TYR A 45 23.54 7.66 4.80
CA TYR A 45 23.87 7.08 3.50
C TYR A 45 22.61 6.59 2.74
N GLY A 46 21.44 7.12 3.11
CA GLY A 46 20.18 6.82 2.45
C GLY A 46 20.18 7.24 0.98
N ARG A 47 19.60 6.41 0.11
CA ARG A 47 19.50 6.68 -1.32
C ARG A 47 18.28 7.55 -1.61
N ASN A 48 18.46 8.57 -2.44
CA ASN A 48 17.34 9.33 -2.97
C ASN A 48 16.47 8.46 -3.89
N LYS A 49 15.16 8.72 -3.87
CA LYS A 49 14.17 8.13 -4.78
C LYS A 49 13.62 9.21 -5.70
N ILE A 50 13.46 8.85 -6.96
CA ILE A 50 12.69 9.65 -7.92
C ILE A 50 11.26 9.11 -7.90
N VAL A 51 10.32 9.96 -7.49
CA VAL A 51 8.89 9.68 -7.49
C VAL A 51 8.23 10.55 -8.55
N ILE A 52 7.43 9.93 -9.42
CA ILE A 52 6.64 10.62 -10.44
C ILE A 52 5.18 10.37 -10.10
N ASN A 53 4.46 11.44 -9.78
CA ASN A 53 3.04 11.36 -9.39
C ASN A 53 2.12 11.42 -10.63
N HIS A 54 0.81 11.18 -10.45
CA HIS A 54 -0.23 11.22 -11.47
C HIS A 54 -0.30 12.55 -12.26
N LEU A 55 0.19 13.65 -11.68
CA LEU A 55 0.30 14.96 -12.32
C LEU A 55 1.60 15.17 -13.12
N GLN A 56 2.39 14.12 -13.36
CA GLN A 56 3.73 14.19 -14.00
C GLN A 56 4.74 15.07 -13.25
N LYS A 57 4.48 15.37 -11.98
CA LYS A 57 5.44 16.04 -11.09
C LYS A 57 6.53 15.06 -10.69
N MET A 58 7.78 15.41 -10.96
CA MET A 58 8.95 14.66 -10.55
C MET A 58 9.50 15.20 -9.23
N ILE A 59 9.70 14.32 -8.25
CA ILE A 59 10.25 14.65 -6.93
C ILE A 59 11.42 13.73 -6.66
N LEU A 60 12.59 14.31 -6.35
CA LEU A 60 13.78 13.58 -5.91
C LEU A 60 13.97 13.83 -4.41
N THR A 61 13.84 12.80 -3.58
CA THR A 61 13.95 12.94 -2.11
C THR A 61 14.39 11.64 -1.45
N ASN A 62 15.02 11.74 -0.27
CA ASN A 62 15.25 10.61 0.64
C ASN A 62 14.30 10.61 1.85
N ASP A 63 13.43 11.62 1.99
CA ASP A 63 12.44 11.66 3.06
C ASP A 63 11.34 10.62 2.83
N ALA A 64 11.25 9.64 3.72
CA ALA A 64 10.26 8.56 3.65
C ALA A 64 8.84 9.09 3.67
N ALA A 65 8.53 10.11 4.48
CA ALA A 65 7.18 10.64 4.59
C ALA A 65 6.74 11.30 3.27
N THR A 66 7.62 12.06 2.63
CA THR A 66 7.37 12.63 1.30
C THR A 66 7.22 11.56 0.22
N ILE A 67 8.08 10.52 0.22
CA ILE A 67 7.96 9.40 -0.73
C ILE A 67 6.58 8.75 -0.62
N LEU A 68 6.15 8.44 0.61
CA LEU A 68 4.88 7.76 0.86
C LEU A 68 3.65 8.59 0.50
N ARG A 69 3.68 9.91 0.68
CA ARG A 69 2.58 10.82 0.33
C ARG A 69 2.38 10.96 -1.18
N GLU A 70 3.45 10.82 -1.96
CA GLU A 70 3.42 10.96 -3.41
C GLU A 70 3.13 9.62 -4.12
N LEU A 71 3.23 8.50 -3.41
CA LEU A 71 2.85 7.18 -3.91
C LEU A 71 1.34 6.96 -3.83
N ASP A 72 0.76 6.40 -4.90
CA ASP A 72 -0.64 5.97 -4.90
C ASP A 72 -0.78 4.55 -4.33
N VAL A 73 -1.36 4.45 -3.13
CA VAL A 73 -1.50 3.19 -2.40
C VAL A 73 -2.96 2.77 -2.30
N VAL A 74 -3.26 1.66 -2.95
CA VAL A 74 -4.61 1.08 -3.03
C VAL A 74 -4.94 0.21 -1.80
N HIS A 75 -3.95 -0.51 -1.26
CA HIS A 75 -4.21 -1.48 -0.20
C HIS A 75 -4.56 -0.80 1.14
N PRO A 76 -5.70 -1.12 1.78
CA PRO A 76 -6.18 -0.39 2.96
C PRO A 76 -5.23 -0.46 4.15
N ALA A 77 -4.70 -1.65 4.48
CA ALA A 77 -3.74 -1.79 5.59
C ALA A 77 -2.44 -0.98 5.37
N ALA A 78 -2.00 -0.86 4.13
CA ALA A 78 -0.80 -0.12 3.77
C ALA A 78 -1.04 1.40 3.86
N LYS A 79 -2.25 1.85 3.49
CA LYS A 79 -2.69 3.24 3.63
C LYS A 79 -2.72 3.70 5.09
N LEU A 80 -3.09 2.82 6.03
CA LEU A 80 -3.05 3.13 7.47
C LEU A 80 -1.63 3.47 7.95
N ILE A 81 -0.62 2.78 7.44
CA ILE A 81 0.79 3.06 7.79
C ILE A 81 1.21 4.44 7.29
N ILE A 82 0.80 4.81 6.08
CA ILE A 82 1.12 6.12 5.50
C ILE A 82 0.45 7.24 6.29
N MET A 83 -0.80 7.04 6.72
CA MET A 83 -1.50 8.03 7.54
C MET A 83 -0.88 8.23 8.93
N ALA A 84 -0.15 7.23 9.43
CA ALA A 84 0.56 7.33 10.71
C ALA A 84 1.90 8.08 10.62
N SER A 85 2.38 8.41 9.40
CA SER A 85 3.71 8.99 9.14
C SER A 85 3.74 10.50 8.82
#